data_AF-A0A0J0YP39-F1
#
_entry.id   AF-A0A0J0YP39-F1
#
_cell.length_a   1.000
_cell.length_b   1.000
_cell.length_c   1.000
_cell.angle_alpha   90.00
_cell.angle_beta   90.00
_cell.angle_gamma   90.00
#
_symmetry.space_group_name_H-M   'P 1'
#
loop_
_entity.id
_entity.type
_entity.pdbx_description
1 polymer ?
#
loop_
_entity_poly.entity_id
_entity_poly.type
_entity_poly.pdbx_seq_one_letter_code
_entity_poly.pdbx_strand_id
1 'polypeptide(L)'
;NLDINTPELEKFGFGLNGLLAARGSIAGEPSKIEANLSGQERNLRLSSTLQVNNLDFKLQCSPDYNRPLNVELQGNKIIIPG
;
A
#
# COMPACT_ATOMS: atom_id res chain seq x y z
N ASN A 1 14.46 -0.53 -7.49
CA ASN A 1 14.25 -0.73 -6.04
C ASN A 1 13.37 0.41 -5.56
N LEU A 2 12.24 0.12 -4.93
CA LEU A 2 11.26 1.10 -4.46
C LEU A 2 11.35 1.17 -2.94
N ASP A 3 11.65 2.35 -2.41
CA ASP A 3 11.60 2.64 -0.97
C ASP A 3 10.85 3.97 -0.81
N ILE A 4 9.68 3.88 -0.21
CA ILE A 4 8.79 5.00 0.09
C ILE A 4 8.81 5.12 1.61
N ASN A 5 9.21 6.29 2.10
CA ASN A 5 9.06 6.64 3.50
C ASN A 5 8.47 8.04 3.57
N THR A 6 7.18 8.09 3.86
CA THR A 6 6.36 9.29 3.87
C THR A 6 5.79 9.46 5.28
N PRO A 7 6.39 10.30 6.13
CA PRO A 7 5.89 10.53 7.48
C PRO A 7 4.64 11.41 7.53
N GLU A 8 4.35 12.16 6.46
CA GLU A 8 3.24 13.12 6.37
C GLU A 8 2.54 12.97 5.00
N LEU A 9 1.62 12.01 4.89
CA LEU A 9 0.83 11.77 3.68
C LEU A 9 -0.02 12.99 3.27
N GLU A 10 -0.37 13.87 4.21
CA GLU A 10 -1.11 15.11 3.93
C GLU A 10 -0.41 16.04 2.94
N LYS A 11 0.93 16.00 2.87
CA LYS A 11 1.70 16.83 1.95
C LYS A 11 1.54 16.42 0.49
N PHE A 12 1.01 15.23 0.21
CA PHE A 12 0.78 14.74 -1.15
C PHE A 12 -0.48 15.34 -1.80
N GLY A 13 -1.38 15.98 -1.02
CA GLY A 13 -2.52 16.72 -1.57
C GLY A 13 -3.71 15.85 -2.03
N PHE A 14 -3.70 14.55 -1.73
CA PHE A 14 -4.79 13.62 -2.11
C PHE A 14 -5.85 13.43 -1.02
N GLY A 15 -5.89 14.30 0.00
CA GLY A 15 -6.81 14.15 1.14
C GLY A 15 -6.50 12.95 2.03
N LEU A 16 -5.24 12.48 2.00
CA LEU A 16 -4.70 11.43 2.85
C LEU A 16 -3.99 12.08 4.04
N ASN A 17 -4.00 11.44 5.20
CA ASN A 17 -3.18 11.83 6.35
C ASN A 17 -2.55 10.57 6.95
N GLY A 18 -1.41 10.72 7.61
CA GLY A 18 -0.73 9.64 8.32
C GLY A 18 0.64 9.33 7.73
N LEU A 19 1.17 8.18 8.11
CA LEU A 19 2.49 7.72 7.70
C LEU A 19 2.36 6.52 6.76
N LEU A 20 3.06 6.56 5.64
CA LEU A 20 3.23 5.44 4.71
C LEU A 20 4.70 5.05 4.63
N ALA A 21 5.01 3.80 4.92
CA ALA A 21 6.31 3.21 4.64
C ALA A 21 6.10 1.98 3.76
N ALA A 22 6.69 1.96 2.56
CA ALA A 22 6.56 0.85 1.63
C ALA A 22 7.90 0.56 0.96
N ARG A 23 8.25 -0.71 0.86
CA ARG A 23 9.45 -1.20 0.21
C ARG A 23 9.12 -2.30 -0.76
N GLY A 24 9.78 -2.28 -1.90
CA GLY A 24 9.51 -3.26 -2.93
C GLY A 24 10.53 -3.28 -4.06
N SER A 25 10.37 -4.26 -4.92
CA SER A 25 11.17 -4.44 -6.11
C SER A 25 10.26 -4.66 -7.30
N ILE A 26 10.60 -4.02 -8.41
CA ILE A 26 10.06 -4.33 -9.72
C ILE A 26 11.25 -4.87 -10.51
N ALA A 27 11.12 -6.09 -11.02
CA ALA A 27 12.19 -6.80 -11.74
C ALA A 27 11.63 -7.57 -12.94
N GLY A 28 12.49 -7.91 -13.89
CA GLY A 28 12.13 -8.69 -15.07
C GLY A 28 11.84 -7.86 -16.31
N GLU A 29 11.55 -8.56 -17.41
CA GLU A 29 11.18 -7.97 -18.70
C GLU A 29 9.72 -7.50 -18.68
N PRO A 30 9.31 -6.52 -19.51
CA PRO A 30 7.93 -6.01 -19.50
C PRO A 30 6.83 -7.07 -19.60
N SER A 31 7.07 -8.15 -20.35
CA SER A 31 6.15 -9.29 -20.51
C SER A 31 6.15 -10.29 -19.34
N LYS A 32 7.13 -10.18 -18.42
CA LYS A 32 7.34 -11.06 -17.27
C LYS A 32 7.61 -10.26 -15.99
N ILE A 33 7.15 -9.02 -15.93
CA ILE A 33 7.51 -8.11 -14.86
C ILE A 33 7.00 -8.67 -13.53
N GLU A 34 7.84 -8.70 -12.51
CA GLU A 34 7.47 -9.15 -11.18
C GLU A 34 7.61 -7.97 -10.23
N ALA A 35 6.50 -7.64 -9.57
CA ALA A 35 6.43 -6.56 -8.61
C ALA A 35 6.10 -7.15 -7.25
N ASN A 36 7.02 -6.98 -6.31
CA ASN A 36 6.85 -7.38 -4.92
C ASN A 36 6.88 -6.10 -4.08
N LEU A 37 5.80 -5.80 -3.37
CA LEU A 37 5.66 -4.61 -2.53
C LEU A 37 5.17 -5.02 -1.15
N SER A 38 5.82 -4.51 -0.12
CA SER A 38 5.37 -4.66 1.26
C SER A 38 5.40 -3.31 1.93
N GLY A 39 4.40 -3.01 2.73
CA GLY A 39 4.35 -1.73 3.43
C GLY A 39 3.46 -1.75 4.63
N GLN A 40 3.57 -0.66 5.38
CA GLN A 40 2.76 -0.38 6.54
C GLN A 40 2.28 1.06 6.45
N GLU A 41 1.06 1.25 6.90
CA GLU A 41 0.44 2.55 6.99
C GLU A 41 -0.12 2.76 8.38
N ARG A 42 0.19 3.90 8.97
CA ARG A 42 -0.20 4.24 10.34
C ARG A 42 -1.03 5.51 10.33
N ASN A 43 -2.15 5.45 11.04
CA ASN A 43 -3.12 6.54 11.16
C ASN A 43 -3.61 7.07 9.80
N LEU A 44 -3.84 6.16 8.85
CA LEU A 44 -4.47 6.52 7.59
C LEU A 44 -5.80 7.18 7.86
N ARG A 45 -5.96 8.38 7.32
CA ARG A 45 -7.27 9.00 7.18
C ARG A 45 -7.44 9.40 5.73
N LEU A 46 -8.39 8.77 5.06
CA LEU A 46 -8.85 9.19 3.75
C LEU A 46 -10.07 10.10 3.96
N SER A 47 -9.81 11.40 3.92
CA SER A 47 -10.83 12.44 4.09
C SER A 47 -11.71 12.19 5.34
N SER A 48 -13.02 12.38 5.23
CA SER A 48 -13.99 12.10 6.29
C SER A 48 -14.64 10.70 6.17
N THR A 49 -14.21 9.85 5.25
CA THR A 49 -14.94 8.62 4.87
C THR A 49 -14.29 7.34 5.38
N LEU A 50 -12.99 7.34 5.64
CA LEU A 50 -12.28 6.17 6.10
C LEU A 50 -11.13 6.57 7.04
N GLN A 51 -11.11 5.95 8.20
CA GLN A 51 -9.99 6.01 9.13
C GLN A 51 -9.49 4.60 9.42
N VAL A 52 -8.20 4.37 9.25
CA VAL A 52 -7.54 3.10 9.55
C VAL A 52 -6.33 3.40 10.45
N ASN A 53 -6.34 2.85 11.66
CA ASN A 53 -5.23 3.09 12.59
C ASN A 53 -3.94 2.40 12.13
N ASN A 54 -4.07 1.17 11.64
CA ASN A 54 -2.97 0.45 11.05
C ASN A 54 -3.42 -0.38 9.86
N LEU A 55 -2.64 -0.34 8.78
CA LEU A 55 -2.79 -1.21 7.63
C LEU A 55 -1.42 -1.73 7.21
N ASP A 56 -1.19 -3.02 7.43
CA ASP A 56 -0.02 -3.70 6.86
C ASP A 56 -0.45 -4.40 5.56
N PHE A 57 0.37 -4.28 4.52
CA PHE A 57 0.06 -4.85 3.20
C PHE A 57 1.27 -5.54 2.58
N LYS A 58 1.00 -6.63 1.85
CA LYS A 58 1.95 -7.26 0.93
C LYS A 58 1.26 -7.57 -0.39
N LEU A 59 1.89 -7.17 -1.48
CA LEU A 59 1.40 -7.32 -2.84
C LEU A 59 2.49 -8.02 -3.66
N GLN A 60 2.12 -9.08 -4.37
CA GLN A 60 2.97 -9.73 -5.36
C GLN A 60 2.18 -9.80 -6.67
N CYS A 61 2.65 -9.09 -7.68
CA CYS A 61 1.98 -8.93 -8.96
C CYS A 61 2.89 -9.41 -10.10
N SER A 62 2.27 -10.03 -11.10
CA SER A 62 2.90 -10.41 -12.36
C SER A 62 1.89 -10.23 -13.50
N PRO A 63 2.32 -9.88 -14.73
CA PRO A 63 1.44 -9.83 -15.89
C PRO A 63 1.13 -11.23 -16.43
N ASP A 64 1.79 -12.27 -15.91
CA ASP A 64 1.49 -13.67 -16.22
C ASP A 64 0.22 -14.10 -15.48
N TYR A 65 -0.88 -14.22 -16.23
CA TYR A 65 -2.19 -14.65 -15.71
C TYR A 65 -2.19 -16.06 -15.08
N ASN A 66 -1.16 -16.87 -15.33
CA ASN A 66 -1.02 -18.19 -14.72
C ASN A 66 -0.35 -18.14 -13.34
N ARG A 67 0.17 -16.98 -12.92
CA ARG A 67 0.77 -16.80 -11.60
C ARG A 67 -0.26 -16.22 -10.62
N PRO A 68 -0.24 -16.65 -9.35
CA PRO A 68 -1.16 -16.12 -8.37
C PRO A 68 -0.85 -14.64 -8.07
N LEU A 69 -1.87 -13.79 -8.17
CA LEU A 69 -1.85 -12.47 -7.56
C LEU A 69 -1.97 -12.65 -6.04
N ASN A 70 -0.90 -12.36 -5.30
CA ASN A 70 -0.92 -12.47 -3.85
C ASN A 70 -1.12 -11.09 -3.22
N VAL A 71 -2.23 -10.93 -2.52
CA VAL A 71 -2.60 -9.69 -1.82
C VAL A 71 -2.93 -10.04 -0.38
N GLU A 72 -2.04 -9.64 0.53
CA GLU A 72 -2.23 -9.74 1.97
C GLU A 72 -2.52 -8.34 2.51
N LEU A 73 -3.65 -8.17 3.20
CA LEU A 73 -4.04 -6.92 3.85
C LEU A 73 -4.43 -7.22 5.29
N GLN A 74 -3.73 -6.60 6.24
CA GLN A 74 -4.00 -6.72 7.66
C GLN A 74 -4.31 -5.34 8.24
N GLY A 75 -5.60 -5.06 8.42
CA GLY A 75 -6.08 -3.81 9.00
C GLY A 75 -6.43 -3.96 10.48
N ASN A 76 -6.14 -2.94 11.28
CA ASN A 76 -6.64 -2.81 12.66
C ASN A 76 -7.44 -1.52 12.82
N LYS A 77 -8.64 -1.63 13.41
CA LYS A 77 -9.59 -0.52 13.64
C LYS A 77 -9.86 0.28 12.37
N ILE A 78 -10.60 -0.34 11.46
CA ILE A 78 -11.15 0.30 10.26
C ILE A 78 -12.48 0.95 10.65
N ILE A 79 -12.58 2.27 10.49
CA ILE A 79 -13.74 3.07 10.84
C ILE A 79 -14.24 3.76 9.57
N ILE A 80 -15.53 3.59 9.28
CA ILE A 80 -16.22 4.27 8.19
C ILE A 80 -17.23 5.23 8.86
N PRO A 81 -16.95 6.54 8.92
CA PRO A 81 -17.88 7.51 9.50
C PRO A 81 -19.15 7.58 8.65
N GLY A 82 -20.30 7.46 9.31
CA GLY A 82 -21.63 7.66 8.71
C GLY A 82 -22.06 9.10 8.72
#